data_AF-A0A4Y6R9Q8-F1
#
_entry.id   AF-A0A4Y6R9Q8-F1
#
_cell.length_a   1.000
_cell.length_b   1.000
_cell.length_c   1.000
_cell.angle_alpha   90.00
_cell.angle_beta   90.00
_cell.angle_gamma   90.00
#
_symmetry.space_group_name_H-M   'P 1'
#
loop_
_entity.id
_entity.type
_entity.pdbx_description
1 polymer ?
#
loop_
_entity_poly.entity_id
_entity_poly.type
_entity_poly.pdbx_seq_one_letter_code
_entity_poly.pdbx_strand_id
1 'polypeptide(L)'
;MNLDMRLGIELGKLVPALGWVLLYFVWQGVIVGAVSAVLLWLLRHASARWRYAVCALALLLCLCIPTIHLLSLLSGTSLAQLPMAAPPAWRAALQAWMPALVLAWSAGVGLMSLRLCLGLAWVGRLRRQAVAAPAIWQARLDALALRMGLHRRLPLKLHAGLASPVTVGFWRPVILLPAALLSGMPVALLEALLAHELAHVRRWDYLVNLLQSVAEALLFFHPVVWWLSARMRAEREQVADALAAQALQDPQQLATALHALSLHTAAPQHSGLLMSARGGALLTRIERLMAPGPDTAGWKLAVPALLLACATLLLQVQGKPAVSGATLAEAAVAMLDLPVSAKHMLVFDDSTGQVLMAKDADAVVPIASITKLMTAMVVLDAGLDPDEQLRIVRADGDASLQRHSLLADGVAVSRGALLQLALLPSENRAAAALARTYPGGSAAFQQALQAKIRHLGLHRTTLLDPVGSSPTNTSTASEVAKIVAAAARYPDIARITSHPQASVAVNGKVRTLRNTNPLVGGKGWDIVLSKTGSSHEAGSCLTMRMRSGGKHVTVVLLDADGAQRRSLDAGHIRDTLADRTGRMH
;
A
#
# COMPACT_ATOMS: atom_id res chain seq x y z
N MET A 1 -35.97 43.89 13.90
CA MET A 1 -35.35 44.50 12.70
C MET A 1 -34.36 43.48 12.15
N ASN A 2 -34.77 42.83 11.06
CA ASN A 2 -34.29 41.52 10.60
C ASN A 2 -32.81 41.48 10.22
N LEU A 3 -32.09 40.52 10.79
CA LEU A 3 -30.73 40.15 10.36
C LEU A 3 -30.73 39.48 8.96
N ASP A 4 -31.91 39.09 8.43
CA ASP A 4 -32.07 38.44 7.12
C ASP A 4 -31.63 39.29 5.92
N MET A 5 -31.50 40.62 6.08
CA MET A 5 -31.42 41.53 4.93
C MET A 5 -30.00 41.87 4.43
N ARG A 6 -28.91 41.32 5.00
CA ARG A 6 -27.54 41.70 4.58
C ARG A 6 -26.70 40.61 3.91
N LEU A 7 -27.16 39.36 3.85
CA LEU A 7 -26.39 38.26 3.25
C LEU A 7 -27.15 37.41 2.21
N GLY A 8 -28.45 37.65 1.96
CA GLY A 8 -29.21 36.93 0.94
C GLY A 8 -29.37 35.42 1.19
N ILE A 9 -29.02 34.93 2.38
CA ILE A 9 -29.18 33.53 2.81
C ILE A 9 -30.34 33.49 3.80
N GLU A 10 -31.50 33.02 3.39
CA GLU A 10 -32.63 32.80 4.30
C GLU A 10 -32.22 31.75 5.35
N LEU A 11 -32.33 32.10 6.64
CA LEU A 11 -32.02 31.19 7.76
C LEU A 11 -32.75 29.84 7.62
N GLY A 12 -33.94 29.85 7.02
CA GLY A 12 -34.77 28.67 6.72
C GLY A 12 -34.14 27.66 5.76
N LYS A 13 -33.19 28.08 4.92
CA LYS A 13 -32.46 27.18 3.98
C LYS A 13 -31.13 26.70 4.53
N LEU A 14 -30.51 27.46 5.43
CA LEU A 14 -29.20 27.16 5.99
C LEU A 14 -29.20 25.93 6.90
N VAL A 15 -30.19 25.83 7.80
CA VAL A 15 -30.27 24.73 8.77
C VAL A 15 -30.46 23.37 8.07
N PRO A 16 -31.41 23.21 7.12
CA PRO A 16 -31.52 21.96 6.36
C PRO A 16 -30.25 21.64 5.56
N ALA A 17 -29.62 22.65 4.94
CA ALA A 17 -28.40 22.44 4.15
C ALA A 17 -27.22 21.94 5.02
N LEU A 18 -26.98 22.58 6.17
CA LEU A 18 -25.95 22.15 7.12
C LEU A 18 -26.23 20.74 7.65
N GLY A 19 -27.48 20.45 8.01
CA GLY A 19 -27.87 19.13 8.52
C GLY A 19 -27.57 18.01 7.52
N TRP A 20 -27.92 18.22 6.24
CA TRP A 20 -27.58 17.27 5.17
C TRP A 20 -26.08 17.14 4.97
N VAL A 21 -25.34 18.24 4.90
CA VAL A 21 -23.88 18.23 4.74
C VAL A 21 -23.20 17.39 5.83
N LEU A 22 -23.61 17.57 7.09
CA LEU A 22 -23.08 16.81 8.21
C LEU A 22 -23.36 15.30 8.06
N LEU A 23 -24.58 14.94 7.65
CA LEU A 23 -24.95 13.53 7.45
C LEU A 23 -24.20 12.89 6.28
N TYR A 24 -24.08 13.57 5.14
CA TYR A 24 -23.30 13.08 4.00
C TYR A 24 -21.83 12.94 4.32
N PHE A 25 -21.29 13.85 5.12
CA PHE A 25 -19.88 13.81 5.45
C PHE A 25 -19.49 12.57 6.27
N VAL A 26 -20.43 11.92 6.96
CA VAL A 26 -20.15 10.68 7.72
C VAL A 26 -19.55 9.59 6.84
N TRP A 27 -20.15 9.28 5.68
CA TRP A 27 -19.61 8.24 4.80
C TRP A 27 -18.49 8.79 3.90
N GLN A 28 -18.56 10.06 3.49
CA GLN A 28 -17.51 10.68 2.67
C GLN A 28 -16.18 10.73 3.44
N GLY A 29 -16.22 11.09 4.72
CA GLY A 29 -15.06 11.10 5.60
C GLY A 29 -14.49 9.70 5.82
N VAL A 30 -15.33 8.66 5.89
CA VAL A 30 -14.88 7.26 5.94
C VAL A 30 -14.13 6.88 4.65
N ILE A 31 -14.63 7.25 3.47
CA ILE A 31 -13.93 6.98 2.20
C ILE A 31 -12.58 7.69 2.15
N VAL A 32 -12.53 8.98 2.50
CA VAL A 32 -11.27 9.74 2.58
C VAL A 32 -10.30 9.05 3.54
N GLY A 33 -10.80 8.56 4.69
CA GLY A 33 -10.03 7.78 5.65
C GLY A 33 -9.49 6.46 5.08
N ALA A 34 -10.33 5.68 4.41
CA ALA A 34 -9.97 4.39 3.83
C ALA A 34 -8.90 4.54 2.74
N VAL A 35 -9.10 5.49 1.81
CA VAL A 35 -8.11 5.81 0.77
C VAL A 35 -6.79 6.26 1.41
N SER A 36 -6.86 7.13 2.42
CA SER A 36 -5.67 7.58 3.15
C SER A 36 -4.95 6.44 3.86
N ALA A 37 -5.69 5.49 4.44
CA ALA A 37 -5.11 4.32 5.11
C ALA A 37 -4.37 3.42 4.11
N VAL A 38 -4.97 3.15 2.95
CA VAL A 38 -4.32 2.39 1.87
C VAL A 38 -3.06 3.11 1.38
N LEU A 39 -3.14 4.42 1.14
CA LEU A 39 -1.99 5.21 0.70
C LEU A 39 -0.87 5.24 1.74
N LEU A 40 -1.20 5.38 3.03
CA LEU A 40 -0.22 5.33 4.10
C LEU A 40 0.41 3.93 4.27
N TRP A 41 -0.34 2.87 3.98
CA TRP A 41 0.17 1.50 3.95
C TRP A 41 1.12 1.28 2.78
N LEU A 42 0.75 1.73 1.57
CA LEU A 42 1.63 1.70 0.39
C LEU A 42 2.91 2.53 0.62
N LEU A 43 2.79 3.67 1.30
CA LEU A 43 3.90 4.55 1.66
C LEU A 43 4.59 4.18 2.97
N ARG A 44 4.34 3.00 3.57
CA ARG A 44 4.89 2.65 4.90
C ARG A 44 6.43 2.69 4.96
N HIS A 45 7.09 2.43 3.84
CA HIS A 45 8.54 2.49 3.68
C HIS A 45 9.04 3.80 3.05
N ALA A 46 8.12 4.72 2.68
CA ALA A 46 8.49 6.02 2.15
C ALA A 46 8.86 6.99 3.27
N SER A 47 9.71 7.98 2.92
CA SER A 47 10.09 9.09 3.80
C SER A 47 8.86 9.77 4.43
N ALA A 48 8.97 10.20 5.68
CA ALA A 48 7.88 10.83 6.44
C ALA A 48 7.21 12.02 5.73
N ARG A 49 7.95 12.75 4.87
CA ARG A 49 7.39 13.85 4.07
C ARG A 49 6.17 13.47 3.23
N TRP A 50 6.17 12.28 2.62
CA TRP A 50 5.07 11.85 1.74
C TRP A 50 3.87 11.35 2.54
N ARG A 51 4.12 10.66 3.65
CA ARG A 51 3.07 10.24 4.58
C ARG A 51 2.40 11.45 5.25
N TYR A 52 3.19 12.45 5.62
CA TYR A 52 2.69 13.75 6.08
C TYR A 52 1.84 14.44 5.00
N ALA A 53 2.30 14.49 3.75
CA ALA A 53 1.55 15.10 2.65
C ALA A 53 0.19 14.43 2.41
N VAL A 54 0.13 13.10 2.47
CA VAL A 54 -1.13 12.33 2.40
C VAL A 54 -2.09 12.73 3.52
N CYS A 55 -1.62 12.77 4.77
CA CYS A 55 -2.48 13.18 5.89
C CYS A 55 -2.95 14.64 5.76
N ALA A 56 -2.06 15.54 5.34
CA ALA A 56 -2.38 16.95 5.15
C ALA A 56 -3.45 17.16 4.06
N LEU A 57 -3.28 16.49 2.91
CA LEU A 57 -4.22 16.55 1.81
C LEU A 57 -5.57 15.92 2.19
N ALA A 58 -5.56 14.78 2.86
CA ALA A 58 -6.78 14.13 3.33
C ALA A 58 -7.57 15.02 4.31
N LEU A 59 -6.88 15.68 5.26
CA LEU A 59 -7.51 16.59 6.20
C LEU A 59 -8.06 17.84 5.50
N LEU A 60 -7.35 18.36 4.49
CA LEU A 60 -7.84 19.45 3.64
C LEU A 60 -9.10 19.03 2.88
N LEU A 61 -9.13 17.83 2.31
CA LEU A 61 -10.32 17.28 1.64
C LEU A 61 -11.49 17.11 2.60
N CYS A 62 -11.25 16.69 3.84
CA CYS A 62 -12.26 16.64 4.89
C CYS A 62 -12.90 18.01 5.16
N LEU A 63 -12.18 19.12 4.97
CA LEU A 63 -12.74 20.47 5.05
C LEU A 63 -13.41 20.90 3.75
N CYS A 64 -12.77 20.66 2.60
CA CYS A 64 -13.25 21.12 1.30
C CYS A 64 -14.57 20.44 0.89
N ILE A 65 -14.69 19.11 1.03
CA ILE A 65 -15.88 18.36 0.59
C ILE A 65 -17.18 18.90 1.21
N PRO A 66 -17.32 19.00 2.56
CA PRO A 66 -18.55 19.52 3.15
C PRO A 66 -18.78 21.00 2.82
N THR A 67 -17.72 21.81 2.69
CA THR A 67 -17.89 23.22 2.30
C THR A 67 -18.41 23.39 0.88
N ILE A 68 -17.89 22.61 -0.08
CA ILE A 68 -18.36 22.65 -1.48
C ILE A 68 -19.81 22.17 -1.55
N HIS A 69 -20.15 21.12 -0.80
CA HIS A 69 -21.51 20.60 -0.73
C HIS A 69 -22.49 21.59 -0.07
N LEU A 70 -22.06 22.33 0.94
CA LEU A 70 -22.86 23.41 1.52
C LEU A 70 -23.11 24.53 0.50
N LEU A 71 -22.06 24.95 -0.21
CA LEU A 71 -22.18 26.00 -1.24
C LEU A 71 -23.10 25.57 -2.38
N SER A 72 -23.05 24.29 -2.82
CA SER A 72 -23.96 23.78 -3.85
C SER A 72 -25.41 23.80 -3.39
N LEU A 73 -25.70 23.31 -2.17
CA LEU A 73 -27.07 23.32 -1.62
C LEU A 73 -27.62 24.75 -1.46
N LEU A 74 -26.78 25.70 -1.03
CA LEU A 74 -27.17 27.10 -0.92
C LEU A 74 -27.39 27.77 -2.28
N SER A 75 -26.70 27.31 -3.33
CA SER A 75 -26.89 27.77 -4.71
C SER A 75 -28.15 27.22 -5.39
N GLY A 76 -28.97 26.44 -4.68
CA GLY A 76 -30.24 25.92 -5.18
C GLY A 76 -30.13 24.61 -5.96
N THR A 77 -29.00 23.88 -5.86
CA THR A 77 -28.89 22.53 -6.43
C THR A 77 -29.81 21.57 -5.66
N SER A 78 -30.68 20.84 -6.38
CA SER A 78 -31.72 20.00 -5.77
C SER A 78 -31.14 18.79 -5.02
N LEU A 79 -31.61 18.59 -3.78
CA LEU A 79 -31.38 17.39 -2.95
C LEU A 79 -31.91 16.09 -3.56
N ALA A 80 -32.60 16.14 -4.71
CA ALA A 80 -33.30 15.01 -5.31
C ALA A 80 -32.40 13.92 -5.93
N GLN A 81 -31.07 14.10 -5.97
CA GLN A 81 -30.15 13.18 -6.66
C GLN A 81 -29.09 12.55 -5.74
N LEU A 82 -29.42 12.29 -4.48
CA LEU A 82 -28.49 11.65 -3.54
C LEU A 82 -28.80 10.15 -3.32
N PRO A 83 -27.78 9.29 -3.20
CA PRO A 83 -27.88 7.83 -3.32
C PRO A 83 -28.52 7.13 -2.12
N MET A 84 -28.99 7.87 -1.10
CA MET A 84 -29.88 7.30 -0.09
C MET A 84 -31.26 7.15 -0.70
N ALA A 85 -31.52 5.99 -1.30
CA ALA A 85 -32.86 5.44 -1.56
C ALA A 85 -33.60 5.15 -0.23
N ALA A 86 -33.61 6.12 0.69
CA ALA A 86 -34.36 6.03 1.93
C ALA A 86 -35.85 6.23 1.61
N PRO A 87 -36.75 5.41 2.20
CA PRO A 87 -38.18 5.58 2.04
C PRO A 87 -38.63 7.02 2.36
N PRO A 88 -39.69 7.54 1.72
CA PRO A 88 -40.17 8.92 1.93
C PRO A 88 -40.43 9.25 3.41
N ALA A 89 -40.95 8.28 4.17
CA ALA A 89 -41.20 8.41 5.61
C ALA A 89 -39.91 8.65 6.41
N TRP A 90 -38.81 7.99 6.05
CA TRP A 90 -37.52 8.16 6.73
C TRP A 90 -36.89 9.51 6.41
N ARG A 91 -37.06 10.00 5.17
CA ARG A 91 -36.59 11.34 4.77
C ARG A 91 -37.33 12.43 5.54
N ALA A 92 -38.66 12.32 5.66
CA ALA A 92 -39.48 13.26 6.42
C ALA A 92 -39.10 13.26 7.92
N ALA A 93 -38.91 12.07 8.50
CA ALA A 93 -38.44 11.94 9.88
C ALA A 93 -37.06 12.60 10.06
N LEU A 94 -36.07 12.26 9.23
CA LEU A 94 -34.73 12.86 9.30
C LEU A 94 -34.77 14.38 9.15
N GLN A 95 -35.59 14.91 8.24
CA GLN A 95 -35.73 16.34 8.02
C GLN A 95 -36.28 17.07 9.27
N ALA A 96 -37.18 16.45 10.03
CA ALA A 96 -37.68 16.99 11.28
C ALA A 96 -36.60 17.11 12.37
N TRP A 97 -35.60 16.22 12.37
CA TRP A 97 -34.49 16.22 13.34
C TRP A 97 -33.31 17.14 12.95
N MET A 98 -33.30 17.72 11.75
CA MET A 98 -32.19 18.58 11.28
C MET A 98 -31.88 19.77 12.19
N PRO A 99 -32.86 20.52 12.72
CA PRO A 99 -32.56 21.64 13.63
C PRO A 99 -31.85 21.18 14.91
N ALA A 100 -32.28 20.06 15.50
CA ALA A 100 -31.65 19.50 16.69
C ALA A 100 -30.22 19.03 16.41
N LEU A 101 -29.98 18.39 15.26
CA LEU A 101 -28.66 17.94 14.83
C LEU A 101 -27.70 19.12 14.63
N VAL A 102 -28.14 20.17 13.93
CA VAL A 102 -27.32 21.38 13.70
C VAL A 102 -27.06 22.14 15.00
N LEU A 103 -28.03 22.19 15.91
CA LEU A 103 -27.85 22.79 17.23
C LEU A 103 -26.81 22.03 18.06
N ALA A 104 -26.91 20.69 18.11
CA ALA A 104 -25.94 19.84 18.82
C ALA A 104 -24.53 19.99 18.23
N TRP A 105 -24.40 20.00 16.90
CA TRP A 105 -23.14 20.26 16.21
C TRP A 105 -22.59 21.66 16.54
N SER A 106 -23.43 22.70 16.48
CA SER A 106 -23.02 24.09 16.78
C SER A 106 -22.55 24.25 18.22
N ALA A 107 -23.21 23.60 19.18
CA ALA A 107 -22.78 23.57 20.57
C ALA A 107 -21.41 22.89 20.73
N GLY A 108 -21.20 21.77 20.05
CA GLY A 108 -19.90 21.08 20.03
C GLY A 108 -18.78 21.92 19.42
N VAL A 109 -19.02 22.55 18.27
CA VAL A 109 -18.09 23.50 17.64
C VAL A 109 -17.79 24.67 18.58
N GLY A 110 -18.80 25.23 19.25
CA GLY A 110 -18.65 26.29 20.23
C GLY A 110 -17.74 25.90 21.39
N LEU A 111 -17.93 24.71 21.96
CA LEU A 111 -17.08 24.18 23.03
C LEU A 111 -15.64 23.96 22.56
N MET A 112 -15.44 23.38 21.37
CA MET A 112 -14.10 23.17 20.81
C MET A 112 -13.40 24.48 20.46
N SER A 113 -14.15 25.47 19.96
CA SER A 113 -13.63 26.81 19.66
C SER A 113 -13.23 27.54 20.94
N LEU A 114 -14.03 27.45 22.01
CA LEU A 114 -13.68 27.99 23.31
C LEU A 114 -12.39 27.36 23.84
N ARG A 115 -12.27 26.02 23.79
CA ARG A 115 -11.05 25.30 24.16
C ARG A 115 -9.83 25.78 23.35
N LEU A 116 -9.98 25.97 22.04
CA LEU A 116 -8.94 26.50 21.18
C LEU A 116 -8.53 27.92 21.59
N CYS A 117 -9.49 28.83 21.77
CA CYS A 117 -9.26 30.20 22.22
C CYS A 117 -8.53 30.26 23.57
N LEU A 118 -8.94 29.43 24.54
CA LEU A 118 -8.27 29.31 25.83
C LEU A 118 -6.82 28.80 25.68
N GLY A 119 -6.59 27.84 24.80
CA GLY A 119 -5.24 27.36 24.46
C GLY A 119 -4.37 28.46 23.86
N LEU A 120 -4.90 29.24 22.91
CA LEU A 120 -4.19 30.38 22.33
C LEU A 120 -3.90 31.48 23.34
N ALA A 121 -4.85 31.77 24.23
CA ALA A 121 -4.66 32.73 25.33
C ALA A 121 -3.58 32.26 26.32
N TRP A 122 -3.54 30.97 26.62
CA TRP A 122 -2.51 30.35 27.46
C TRP A 122 -1.12 30.46 26.80
N VAL A 123 -0.99 30.13 25.51
CA VAL A 123 0.27 30.33 24.76
C VAL A 123 0.69 31.80 24.72
N GLY A 124 -0.26 32.72 24.55
CA GLY A 124 -0.02 34.16 24.62
C GLY A 124 0.45 34.63 26.01
N ARG A 125 -0.01 33.98 27.08
CA ARG A 125 0.46 34.22 28.46
C ARG A 125 1.90 33.71 28.65
N LEU A 126 2.20 32.49 28.21
CA LEU A 126 3.56 31.93 28.26
C LEU A 126 4.58 32.83 27.56
N ARG A 127 4.26 33.30 26.35
CA ARG A 127 5.14 34.20 25.59
C ARG A 127 5.44 35.52 26.31
N ARG A 128 4.47 36.04 27.08
CA ARG A 128 4.61 37.26 27.89
C ARG A 128 5.45 37.03 29.14
N GLN A 129 5.35 35.85 29.75
CA GLN A 129 6.11 35.47 30.94
C GLN A 129 7.55 35.05 30.64
N ALA A 130 7.87 34.78 29.37
CA ALA A 130 9.21 34.35 28.96
C ALA A 130 10.21 35.51 28.87
N VAL A 131 11.40 35.30 29.42
CA VAL A 131 12.52 36.24 29.49
C VAL A 131 13.48 36.03 28.30
N ALA A 132 14.21 37.05 27.86
CA ALA A 132 15.20 36.88 26.78
C ALA A 132 16.30 35.88 27.18
N ALA A 133 16.72 35.03 26.24
CA ALA A 133 17.85 34.13 26.47
C ALA A 133 19.20 34.88 26.43
N PRO A 134 20.26 34.36 27.08
CA PRO A 134 21.60 34.92 26.99
C PRO A 134 22.06 35.09 25.54
N ALA A 135 22.80 36.17 25.25
CA ALA A 135 23.22 36.54 23.90
C ALA A 135 23.98 35.42 23.17
N ILE A 136 24.77 34.62 23.90
CA ILE A 136 25.51 33.48 23.33
C ILE A 136 24.57 32.42 22.73
N TRP A 137 23.42 32.17 23.37
CA TRP A 137 22.45 31.20 22.89
C TRP A 137 21.61 31.74 21.74
N GLN A 138 21.32 33.05 21.74
CA GLN A 138 20.73 33.71 20.58
C GLN A 138 21.65 33.61 19.36
N ALA A 139 22.95 33.85 19.52
CA ALA A 139 23.93 33.75 18.42
C ALA A 139 24.05 32.32 17.88
N ARG A 140 24.02 31.30 18.75
CA ARG A 140 23.99 29.88 18.33
C ARG A 140 22.71 29.54 17.56
N LEU A 141 21.56 30.00 18.03
CA LEU A 141 20.29 29.82 17.32
C LEU A 141 20.32 30.48 15.93
N ASP A 142 20.83 31.71 15.84
CA ASP A 142 20.93 32.44 14.57
C ASP A 142 21.86 31.71 13.58
N ALA A 143 22.98 31.16 14.05
CA ALA A 143 23.88 30.35 13.23
C ALA A 143 23.22 29.06 12.72
N LEU A 144 22.47 28.35 13.57
CA LEU A 144 21.70 27.18 13.17
C LEU A 144 20.59 27.54 12.17
N ALA A 145 19.88 28.64 12.41
CA ALA A 145 18.82 29.13 11.52
C ALA A 145 19.38 29.41 10.12
N LEU A 146 20.54 30.06 10.01
CA LEU A 146 21.24 30.29 8.74
C LEU A 146 21.61 28.98 8.04
N ARG A 147 22.16 27.99 8.75
CA ARG A 147 22.47 26.65 8.19
C ARG A 147 21.23 25.94 7.67
N MET A 148 20.09 26.15 8.31
CA MET A 148 18.79 25.61 7.90
C MET A 148 18.08 26.48 6.85
N GLY A 149 18.75 27.48 6.27
CA GLY A 149 18.20 28.35 5.23
C GLY A 149 17.07 29.27 5.71
N LEU A 150 17.08 29.67 6.98
CA LEU A 150 16.18 30.67 7.55
C LEU A 150 16.89 32.02 7.62
N HIS A 151 16.35 33.01 6.89
CA HIS A 151 16.91 34.36 6.83
C HIS A 151 16.27 35.33 7.86
N ARG A 152 15.19 34.91 8.52
CA ARG A 152 14.51 35.71 9.55
C ARG A 152 15.15 35.41 10.91
N ARG A 153 15.51 36.46 11.66
CA ARG A 153 15.95 36.32 13.05
C ARG A 153 14.80 35.88 13.94
N LEU A 154 15.02 34.82 14.72
CA LEU A 154 14.02 34.22 15.59
C LEU A 154 14.43 34.47 17.04
N PRO A 155 13.62 35.17 17.83
CA PRO A 155 13.95 35.41 19.22
C PRO A 155 13.90 34.10 20.03
N LEU A 156 14.97 33.84 20.78
CA LEU A 156 15.05 32.79 21.78
C LEU A 156 14.70 33.36 23.15
N LYS A 157 13.76 32.72 23.84
CA LYS A 157 13.35 33.12 25.18
C LYS A 157 13.37 31.94 26.15
N LEU A 158 13.55 32.23 27.43
CA LEU A 158 13.55 31.27 28.52
C LEU A 158 12.25 31.32 29.30
N HIS A 159 11.77 30.16 29.71
CA HIS A 159 10.62 30.03 30.59
C HIS A 159 10.87 28.94 31.64
N ALA A 160 10.59 29.23 32.91
CA ALA A 160 10.89 28.33 34.02
C ALA A 160 9.92 27.12 34.11
N GLY A 161 8.66 27.31 33.72
CA GLY A 161 7.61 26.27 33.83
C GLY A 161 7.42 25.37 32.60
N LEU A 162 8.35 25.35 31.65
CA LEU A 162 8.24 24.49 30.47
C LEU A 162 8.97 23.16 30.68
N ALA A 163 8.38 22.07 30.20
CA ALA A 163 8.97 20.73 30.25
C ALA A 163 9.86 20.44 29.03
N SER A 164 9.51 20.99 27.86
CA SER A 164 10.25 20.83 26.61
C SER A 164 10.37 22.18 25.89
N PRO A 165 11.34 22.32 24.96
CA PRO A 165 11.34 23.41 23.99
C PRO A 165 10.00 23.45 23.25
N VAL A 166 9.55 24.65 22.91
CA VAL A 166 8.34 24.85 22.11
C VAL A 166 8.42 26.12 21.28
N THR A 167 8.04 26.00 20.02
CA THR A 167 7.86 27.13 19.11
C THR A 167 6.45 27.72 19.25
N VAL A 168 6.36 29.03 19.54
CA VAL A 168 5.07 29.72 19.73
C VAL A 168 4.93 30.95 18.84
N GLY A 169 3.70 31.23 18.39
CA GLY A 169 3.32 32.46 17.67
C GLY A 169 3.06 32.25 16.17
N PHE A 170 2.01 32.92 15.67
CA PHE A 170 1.54 32.77 14.28
C PHE A 170 2.24 33.68 13.27
N TRP A 171 2.44 34.95 13.62
CA TRP A 171 3.01 35.95 12.71
C TRP A 171 4.50 36.21 12.96
N ARG A 172 4.95 35.99 14.20
CA ARG A 172 6.33 36.15 14.65
C ARG A 172 6.68 34.99 15.57
N PRO A 173 7.14 33.85 15.02
CA PRO A 173 7.49 32.68 15.83
C PRO A 173 8.62 33.02 16.80
N VAL A 174 8.50 32.51 18.02
CA VAL A 174 9.46 32.64 19.12
C VAL A 174 9.74 31.24 19.65
N ILE A 175 11.00 30.90 19.84
CA ILE A 175 11.37 29.61 20.45
C ILE A 175 11.47 29.84 21.96
N LEU A 176 10.65 29.10 22.72
CA LEU A 176 10.71 29.09 24.17
C LEU A 176 11.50 27.87 24.62
N LEU A 177 12.56 28.11 25.38
CA LEU A 177 13.43 27.09 25.93
C LEU A 177 13.22 26.97 27.45
N PRO A 178 13.04 25.76 28.01
CA PRO A 178 13.06 25.55 29.45
C PRO A 178 14.37 26.03 30.07
N ALA A 179 14.28 26.87 31.10
CA ALA A 179 15.47 27.36 31.81
C ALA A 179 16.30 26.21 32.41
N ALA A 180 15.66 25.12 32.84
CA ALA A 180 16.32 23.95 33.41
C ALA A 180 17.26 23.22 32.43
N LEU A 181 16.99 23.27 31.13
CA LEU A 181 17.83 22.61 30.12
C LEU A 181 19.17 23.34 29.90
N LEU A 182 19.23 24.64 30.16
CA LEU A 182 20.48 25.41 30.03
C LEU A 182 21.55 24.97 31.02
N SER A 183 21.15 24.53 32.22
CA SER A 183 22.05 24.04 33.26
C SER A 183 22.22 22.53 33.25
N GLY A 184 21.22 21.78 32.77
CA GLY A 184 21.18 20.31 32.86
C GLY A 184 21.63 19.56 31.61
N MET A 185 21.84 20.23 30.47
CA MET A 185 22.11 19.56 29.19
C MET A 185 23.41 20.06 28.53
N PRO A 186 24.25 19.15 27.99
CA PRO A 186 25.41 19.52 27.20
C PRO A 186 25.05 20.43 26.01
N VAL A 187 25.95 21.37 25.68
CA VAL A 187 25.71 22.39 24.64
C VAL A 187 25.31 21.77 23.30
N ALA A 188 26.01 20.72 22.87
CA ALA A 188 25.72 20.02 21.62
C ALA A 188 24.30 19.41 21.59
N LEU A 189 23.84 18.83 22.70
CA LEU A 189 22.49 18.26 22.75
C LEU A 189 21.41 19.35 22.73
N LEU A 190 21.68 20.50 23.38
CA LEU A 190 20.77 21.64 23.35
C LEU A 190 20.68 22.25 21.94
N GLU A 191 21.80 22.35 21.22
CA GLU A 191 21.81 22.76 19.81
C GLU A 191 20.98 21.81 18.93
N ALA A 192 21.01 20.50 19.21
CA ALA A 192 20.20 19.54 18.48
C ALA A 192 18.69 19.73 18.70
N LEU A 193 18.28 20.03 19.94
CA LEU A 193 16.88 20.39 20.25
C LEU A 193 16.46 21.71 19.60
N LEU A 194 17.35 22.71 19.57
CA LEU A 194 17.09 23.98 18.87
C LEU A 194 16.96 23.78 17.36
N ALA A 195 17.78 22.92 16.76
CA ALA A 195 17.67 22.55 15.34
C ALA A 195 16.32 21.87 15.04
N HIS A 196 15.81 21.03 15.94
CA HIS A 196 14.48 20.44 15.85
C HIS A 196 13.36 21.50 15.89
N GLU A 197 13.41 22.45 16.82
CA GLU A 197 12.44 23.56 16.86
C GLU A 197 12.51 24.45 15.61
N LEU A 198 13.70 24.74 15.11
CA LEU A 198 13.90 25.47 13.85
C LEU A 198 13.31 24.74 12.65
N ALA A 199 13.32 23.40 12.63
CA ALA A 199 12.69 22.61 11.58
C ALA A 199 11.17 22.86 11.53
N HIS A 200 10.50 22.97 12.68
CA HIS A 200 9.08 23.33 12.74
C HIS A 200 8.81 24.75 12.23
N VAL A 201 9.69 25.71 12.55
CA VAL A 201 9.59 27.09 12.04
C VAL A 201 9.74 27.11 10.51
N ARG A 202 10.75 26.42 9.97
CA ARG A 202 11.00 26.33 8.52
C ARG A 202 9.82 25.76 7.75
N ARG A 203 9.09 24.83 8.36
CA ARG A 203 7.92 24.17 7.77
C ARG A 203 6.59 24.86 8.04
N TRP A 204 6.57 25.96 8.77
CA TRP A 204 5.34 26.66 9.14
C TRP A 204 4.37 25.78 9.95
N ASP A 205 4.89 24.83 10.73
CA ASP A 205 4.09 23.79 11.38
C ASP A 205 3.08 24.38 12.40
N TYR A 206 3.33 25.56 12.94
CA TYR A 206 2.40 26.28 13.80
C TYR A 206 1.08 26.68 13.09
N LEU A 207 1.16 27.08 11.81
CA LEU A 207 -0.02 27.46 11.02
C LEU A 207 -0.82 26.21 10.67
N VAL A 208 -0.12 25.16 10.28
CA VAL A 208 -0.73 23.86 10.01
C VAL A 208 -1.39 23.29 11.26
N ASN A 209 -0.79 23.47 12.44
CA ASN A 209 -1.40 23.06 13.70
C ASN A 209 -2.68 23.82 14.02
N LEU A 210 -2.75 25.12 13.72
CA LEU A 210 -3.99 25.89 13.86
C LEU A 210 -5.08 25.40 12.91
N LEU A 211 -4.75 25.20 11.64
CA LEU A 211 -5.69 24.66 10.64
C LEU A 211 -6.19 23.27 11.06
N GLN A 212 -5.30 22.42 11.59
CA GLN A 212 -5.64 21.12 12.12
C GLN A 212 -6.58 21.21 13.33
N SER A 213 -6.34 22.13 14.27
CA SER A 213 -7.25 22.38 15.40
C SER A 213 -8.61 22.91 14.96
N VAL A 214 -8.66 23.74 13.91
CA VAL A 214 -9.92 24.17 13.31
C VAL A 214 -10.67 22.98 12.68
N ALA A 215 -9.96 22.11 11.96
CA ALA A 215 -10.56 20.89 11.41
C ALA A 215 -11.10 19.95 12.50
N GLU A 216 -10.34 19.72 13.57
CA GLU A 216 -10.78 18.96 14.73
C GLU A 216 -11.99 19.61 15.41
N ALA A 217 -12.07 20.95 15.46
CA ALA A 217 -13.21 21.64 16.05
C ALA A 217 -14.48 21.53 15.21
N LEU A 218 -14.38 21.69 13.88
CA LEU A 218 -15.52 21.63 12.96
C LEU A 218 -16.05 20.20 12.77
N LEU A 219 -15.16 19.22 12.78
CA LEU A 219 -15.45 17.80 12.51
C LEU A 219 -15.20 16.92 13.73
N PHE A 220 -15.41 17.47 14.94
CA PHE A 220 -15.10 16.82 16.22
C PHE A 220 -15.78 15.46 16.40
N PHE A 221 -16.91 15.24 15.75
CA PHE A 221 -17.69 14.00 15.82
C PHE A 221 -17.09 12.86 14.98
N HIS A 222 -16.16 13.15 14.06
CA HIS A 222 -15.73 12.18 13.04
C HIS A 222 -14.41 11.49 13.43
N PRO A 223 -14.39 10.16 13.69
CA PRO A 223 -13.20 9.45 14.18
C PRO A 223 -12.02 9.45 13.20
N VAL A 224 -12.28 9.41 11.88
CA VAL A 224 -11.22 9.49 10.86
C VAL A 224 -10.44 10.82 10.95
N VAL A 225 -11.11 11.93 11.27
CA VAL A 225 -10.43 13.23 11.39
C VAL A 225 -9.45 13.21 12.55
N TRP A 226 -9.85 12.65 13.70
CA TRP A 226 -8.96 12.44 14.85
C TRP A 226 -7.79 11.52 14.52
N TRP A 227 -8.04 10.42 13.80
CA TRP A 227 -6.98 9.50 13.36
C TRP A 227 -6.00 10.15 12.38
N LEU A 228 -6.49 10.82 11.33
CA LEU A 228 -5.67 11.57 10.36
C LEU A 228 -4.84 12.65 11.06
N SER A 229 -5.47 13.39 11.96
CA SER A 229 -4.85 14.45 12.75
C SER A 229 -3.74 13.90 13.67
N ALA A 230 -4.00 12.78 14.36
CA ALA A 230 -2.99 12.11 15.19
C ALA A 230 -1.83 11.56 14.35
N ARG A 231 -2.13 10.96 13.20
CA ARG A 231 -1.10 10.46 12.28
C ARG A 231 -0.25 11.59 11.72
N MET A 232 -0.88 12.69 11.31
CA MET A 232 -0.20 13.89 10.82
C MET A 232 0.77 14.46 11.86
N ARG A 233 0.38 14.48 13.14
CA ARG A 233 1.29 14.88 14.25
C ARG A 233 2.50 13.97 14.33
N ALA A 234 2.31 12.64 14.31
CA ALA A 234 3.43 11.70 14.39
C ALA A 234 4.39 11.82 13.19
N GLU A 235 3.86 12.00 11.98
CA GLU A 235 4.70 12.19 10.78
C GLU A 235 5.40 13.55 10.78
N ARG A 236 4.80 14.59 11.37
CA ARG A 236 5.40 15.93 11.50
C ARG A 236 6.69 15.88 12.31
N GLU A 237 6.68 15.19 13.45
CA GLU A 237 7.86 15.00 14.31
C GLU A 237 9.00 14.33 13.55
N GLN A 238 8.70 13.28 12.78
CA GLN A 238 9.72 12.56 12.00
C GLN A 238 10.33 13.41 10.89
N VAL A 239 9.55 14.29 10.26
CA VAL A 239 10.08 15.22 9.25
C VAL A 239 10.96 16.28 9.93
N ALA A 240 10.57 16.78 11.09
CA ALA A 240 11.38 17.73 11.86
C ALA A 240 12.71 17.11 12.29
N ASP A 241 12.68 15.87 12.77
CA ASP A 241 13.87 15.09 13.13
C ASP A 241 14.83 14.92 11.96
N ALA A 242 14.33 14.53 10.79
CA ALA A 242 15.16 14.36 9.59
C ALA A 242 15.83 15.68 9.16
N LEU A 243 15.11 16.80 9.21
CA LEU A 243 15.67 18.12 8.88
C LEU A 243 16.72 18.58 9.89
N ALA A 244 16.48 18.35 11.19
CA ALA A 244 17.43 18.68 12.24
C ALA A 244 18.70 17.84 12.13
N ALA A 245 18.57 16.52 11.96
CA ALA A 245 19.70 15.62 11.77
C ALA A 245 20.53 16.00 10.53
N GLN A 246 19.87 16.36 9.42
CA GLN A 246 20.56 16.84 8.22
C GLN A 246 21.31 18.16 8.46
N ALA A 247 20.74 19.10 9.23
CA ALA A 247 21.38 20.37 9.53
C ALA A 247 22.61 20.22 10.44
N LEU A 248 22.57 19.24 11.35
CA LEU A 248 23.65 18.92 12.28
C LEU A 248 24.73 18.03 11.64
N GLN A 249 24.38 17.29 10.57
CA GLN A 249 25.21 16.22 9.98
C GLN A 249 25.55 15.10 10.98
N ASP A 250 24.80 15.00 12.08
CA ASP A 250 24.96 14.00 13.13
C ASP A 250 23.57 13.56 13.65
N PRO A 251 23.02 12.45 13.14
CA PRO A 251 21.75 11.93 13.62
C PRO A 251 21.84 11.33 15.03
N GLN A 252 23.03 10.92 15.48
CA GLN A 252 23.23 10.31 16.79
C GLN A 252 23.19 11.37 17.90
N GLN A 253 23.73 12.56 17.62
CA GLN A 253 23.60 13.73 18.49
C GLN A 253 22.13 14.06 18.76
N LEU A 254 21.28 14.07 17.72
CA LEU A 254 19.85 14.32 17.88
C LEU A 254 19.14 13.21 18.65
N ALA A 255 19.44 11.94 18.36
CA ALA A 255 18.86 10.81 19.09
C ALA A 255 19.20 10.87 20.59
N THR A 256 20.45 11.21 20.92
CA THR A 256 20.92 11.38 22.29
C THR A 256 20.23 12.57 22.97
N ALA A 257 20.03 13.68 22.26
CA ALA A 257 19.34 14.84 22.79
C ALA A 257 17.86 14.55 23.11
N LEU A 258 17.16 13.84 22.22
CA LEU A 258 15.77 13.41 22.43
C LEU A 258 15.65 12.45 23.63
N HIS A 259 16.59 11.51 23.76
CA HIS A 259 16.64 10.63 24.91
C HIS A 259 16.91 11.38 26.22
N ALA A 260 17.91 12.27 26.24
CA ALA A 260 18.22 13.10 27.40
C ALA A 260 17.03 13.99 27.81
N LEU A 261 16.32 14.57 26.84
CA LEU A 261 15.09 15.34 27.09
C LEU A 261 13.99 14.48 27.71
N SER A 262 13.85 13.22 27.27
CA SER A 262 12.86 12.28 27.84
C SER A 262 13.14 11.97 29.32
N LEU A 263 14.42 11.88 29.71
CA LEU A 263 14.82 11.67 31.11
C LEU A 263 14.53 12.91 31.97
N HIS A 264 14.75 14.12 31.42
CA HIS A 264 14.44 15.37 32.12
C HIS A 264 12.93 15.60 32.31
N THR A 265 12.10 15.04 31.43
CA THR A 265 10.64 15.18 31.48
C THR A 265 9.93 14.06 32.25
N ALA A 266 10.65 12.98 32.63
CA ALA A 266 10.12 11.81 33.32
C ALA A 266 9.87 11.99 34.84
N ALA A 267 9.36 13.16 35.26
CA ALA A 267 8.91 13.36 36.64
C ALA A 267 7.62 12.54 36.95
N PRO A 268 7.39 12.08 38.20
CA PRO A 268 6.37 11.08 38.51
C PRO A 268 4.98 11.71 38.55
N GLN A 269 4.22 11.61 37.47
CA GLN A 269 2.79 11.90 37.48
C GLN A 269 2.00 10.72 36.91
N HIS A 270 1.28 10.06 37.83
CA HIS A 270 0.39 8.92 37.70
C HIS A 270 -0.35 8.81 36.36
N SER A 271 0.00 7.81 35.54
CA SER A 271 -0.89 7.12 34.59
C SER A 271 -0.12 6.00 33.85
N GLY A 272 -0.14 4.78 34.38
CA GLY A 272 0.60 3.63 33.85
C GLY A 272 0.29 3.25 32.39
N LEU A 273 -0.92 3.59 31.89
CA LEU A 273 -1.30 3.33 30.49
C LEU A 273 -0.75 4.36 29.48
N LEU A 274 -0.49 5.60 29.89
CA LEU A 274 -0.02 6.68 29.00
C LEU A 274 1.50 6.67 28.78
N MET A 275 2.25 6.03 29.69
CA MET A 275 3.71 5.90 29.61
C MET A 275 4.15 4.98 28.45
N SER A 276 3.44 3.87 28.24
CA SER A 276 3.71 2.88 27.18
C SER A 276 3.61 3.49 25.77
N ALA A 277 2.56 4.29 25.51
CA ALA A 277 2.35 4.93 24.21
C ALA A 277 3.39 6.01 23.89
N ARG A 278 3.88 6.74 24.90
CA ARG A 278 4.94 7.76 24.72
C ARG A 278 6.32 7.14 24.50
N GLY A 279 6.64 6.05 25.21
CA GLY A 279 7.90 5.31 25.03
C GLY A 279 8.04 4.72 23.63
N GLY A 280 6.97 4.09 23.12
CA GLY A 280 6.95 3.54 21.75
C GLY A 280 7.13 4.61 20.65
N ALA A 281 6.57 5.81 20.85
CA ALA A 281 6.71 6.91 19.91
C ALA A 281 8.14 7.48 19.84
N LEU A 282 8.83 7.59 20.98
CA LEU A 282 10.24 8.01 21.05
C LEU A 282 11.16 6.98 20.40
N LEU A 283 10.96 5.70 20.72
CA LEU A 283 11.75 4.60 20.17
C LEU A 283 11.65 4.56 18.64
N THR A 284 10.43 4.69 18.10
CA THR A 284 10.19 4.77 16.65
C THR A 284 10.94 5.94 15.99
N ARG A 285 11.07 7.08 16.67
CA ARG A 285 11.82 8.25 16.16
C ARG A 285 13.32 7.98 16.14
N ILE A 286 13.87 7.43 17.23
CA ILE A 286 15.30 7.08 17.36
C ILE A 286 15.70 6.02 16.32
N GLU A 287 14.93 4.95 16.17
CA GLU A 287 15.18 3.90 15.18
C GLU A 287 15.24 4.46 13.75
N ARG A 288 14.32 5.36 13.41
CA ARG A 288 14.25 5.97 12.07
C ARG A 288 15.35 6.99 11.81
N LEU A 289 15.88 7.64 12.85
CA LEU A 289 17.06 8.50 12.74
C LEU A 289 18.33 7.68 12.46
N MET A 290 18.42 6.48 13.02
CA MET A 290 19.59 5.59 12.87
C MET A 290 19.58 4.76 11.58
N ALA A 291 18.40 4.47 11.02
CA ALA A 291 18.25 3.72 9.78
C ALA A 291 17.30 4.44 8.80
N PRO A 292 17.77 5.49 8.10
CA PRO A 292 16.95 6.21 7.13
C PRO A 292 16.58 5.30 5.94
N GLY A 293 15.28 5.18 5.64
CA GLY A 293 14.79 4.40 4.51
C GLY A 293 15.12 5.03 3.14
N PRO A 294 15.19 4.24 2.06
CA PRO A 294 15.57 4.72 0.72
C PRO A 294 14.55 5.71 0.14
N ASP A 295 15.05 6.82 -0.44
CA ASP A 295 14.21 7.89 -0.95
C ASP A 295 14.00 7.81 -2.48
N THR A 296 13.22 6.83 -2.93
CA THR A 296 12.95 6.63 -4.38
C THR A 296 11.82 7.54 -4.87
N ALA A 297 12.07 8.43 -5.84
CA ALA A 297 11.14 9.52 -6.19
C ALA A 297 10.03 9.17 -7.22
N GLY A 298 10.16 8.09 -8.00
CA GLY A 298 9.44 7.94 -9.29
C GLY A 298 7.90 7.89 -9.27
N TRP A 299 7.27 7.32 -8.25
CA TRP A 299 5.80 7.13 -8.21
C TRP A 299 5.08 8.02 -7.18
N LYS A 300 5.83 8.80 -6.40
CA LYS A 300 5.31 9.48 -5.20
C LYS A 300 4.46 10.72 -5.52
N LEU A 301 4.58 11.29 -6.74
CA LEU A 301 3.70 12.35 -7.26
C LEU A 301 2.31 11.84 -7.68
N ALA A 302 2.17 10.55 -8.01
CA ALA A 302 0.87 9.96 -8.38
C ALA A 302 -0.07 9.84 -7.17
N VAL A 303 0.45 9.86 -5.95
CA VAL A 303 -0.30 9.66 -4.71
C VAL A 303 -1.22 10.84 -4.33
N PRO A 304 -0.75 12.10 -4.30
CA PRO A 304 -1.65 13.25 -4.13
C PRO A 304 -2.62 13.41 -5.32
N ALA A 305 -2.23 13.00 -6.53
CA ALA A 305 -3.14 12.96 -7.68
C ALA A 305 -4.28 11.93 -7.48
N LEU A 306 -4.02 10.80 -6.81
CA LEU A 306 -5.04 9.79 -6.48
C LEU A 306 -6.06 10.31 -5.46
N LEU A 307 -5.60 11.02 -4.42
CA LEU A 307 -6.50 11.66 -3.44
C LEU A 307 -7.33 12.76 -4.09
N LEU A 308 -6.73 13.55 -4.99
CA LEU A 308 -7.43 14.58 -5.74
C LEU A 308 -8.45 13.96 -6.72
N ALA A 309 -8.10 12.84 -7.38
CA ALA A 309 -9.01 12.09 -8.24
C ALA A 309 -10.19 11.50 -7.44
N CYS A 310 -9.93 10.93 -6.26
CA CYS A 310 -10.98 10.49 -5.34
C CYS A 310 -11.86 11.65 -4.87
N ALA A 311 -11.28 12.81 -4.57
CA ALA A 311 -12.04 14.01 -4.21
C ALA A 311 -12.92 14.48 -5.38
N THR A 312 -12.41 14.51 -6.60
CA THR A 312 -13.20 14.86 -7.79
C THR A 312 -14.32 13.85 -8.02
N LEU A 313 -14.08 12.55 -7.79
CA LEU A 313 -15.10 11.52 -7.92
C LEU A 313 -16.20 11.67 -6.86
N LEU A 314 -15.83 11.98 -5.61
CA LEU A 314 -16.77 12.25 -4.52
C LEU A 314 -17.61 13.51 -4.74
N LEU A 315 -17.08 14.49 -5.50
CA LEU A 315 -17.77 15.72 -5.88
C LEU A 315 -18.63 15.57 -7.15
N GLN A 316 -18.27 14.66 -8.07
CA GLN A 316 -18.98 14.38 -9.33
C GLN A 316 -20.26 13.56 -9.17
N VAL A 317 -20.51 12.97 -7.99
CA VAL A 317 -21.75 12.22 -7.70
C VAL A 317 -23.02 13.09 -7.70
N GLN A 318 -22.93 14.41 -7.93
CA GLN A 318 -24.06 15.34 -7.73
C GLN A 318 -24.48 16.26 -8.89
N GLY A 319 -24.14 15.98 -10.16
CA GLY A 319 -24.76 16.77 -11.22
C GLY A 319 -24.31 16.45 -12.64
N LYS A 320 -25.26 15.92 -13.42
CA LYS A 320 -25.17 15.42 -14.82
C LYS A 320 -24.46 14.06 -14.98
N PRO A 321 -25.08 13.10 -15.70
CA PRO A 321 -24.41 11.85 -16.02
C PRO A 321 -23.46 12.10 -17.19
N ALA A 322 -22.23 12.47 -16.88
CA ALA A 322 -21.12 12.20 -17.79
C ALA A 322 -20.32 11.12 -17.09
N VAL A 323 -20.43 9.89 -17.61
CA VAL A 323 -19.92 8.65 -17.01
C VAL A 323 -20.81 8.22 -15.84
N SER A 324 -21.89 7.49 -16.17
CA SER A 324 -22.73 6.81 -15.19
C SER A 324 -21.83 6.14 -14.15
N GLY A 325 -22.14 6.29 -12.86
CA GLY A 325 -21.55 5.47 -11.80
C GLY A 325 -21.65 3.97 -12.11
N ALA A 326 -22.56 3.59 -13.03
CA ALA A 326 -22.56 2.29 -13.68
C ALA A 326 -21.22 1.97 -14.35
N THR A 327 -20.45 2.84 -15.00
CA THR A 327 -19.18 2.43 -15.66
C THR A 327 -17.97 2.29 -14.73
N LEU A 328 -17.90 3.01 -13.60
CA LEU A 328 -16.85 2.80 -12.58
C LEU A 328 -17.25 1.71 -11.59
N ALA A 329 -18.54 1.60 -11.26
CA ALA A 329 -19.08 0.44 -10.57
C ALA A 329 -19.16 -0.78 -11.49
N GLU A 330 -19.29 -0.69 -12.81
CA GLU A 330 -19.22 -1.79 -13.80
C GLU A 330 -17.77 -2.03 -14.18
N ALA A 331 -16.84 -1.08 -14.04
CA ALA A 331 -15.41 -1.37 -14.12
C ALA A 331 -14.90 -2.00 -12.82
N ALA A 332 -15.41 -1.55 -11.67
CA ALA A 332 -15.12 -2.14 -10.36
C ALA A 332 -15.90 -3.44 -10.14
N VAL A 333 -17.12 -3.61 -10.65
CA VAL A 333 -17.91 -4.85 -10.70
C VAL A 333 -17.44 -5.70 -11.88
N ALA A 334 -16.93 -5.20 -13.01
CA ALA A 334 -16.19 -6.06 -13.95
C ALA A 334 -14.82 -6.48 -13.40
N MET A 335 -14.28 -5.79 -12.40
CA MET A 335 -13.09 -6.22 -11.64
C MET A 335 -13.43 -7.06 -10.40
N LEU A 336 -14.62 -6.92 -9.80
CA LEU A 336 -15.12 -7.68 -8.63
C LEU A 336 -16.07 -8.84 -8.99
N ASP A 337 -16.52 -8.90 -10.23
CA ASP A 337 -17.52 -9.84 -10.77
C ASP A 337 -17.05 -10.33 -12.15
N LEU A 338 -15.73 -10.45 -12.32
CA LEU A 338 -15.23 -11.53 -13.17
C LEU A 338 -15.74 -12.82 -12.52
N PRO A 339 -16.58 -13.64 -13.20
CA PRO A 339 -17.08 -14.91 -12.66
C PRO A 339 -15.96 -15.95 -12.64
N VAL A 340 -14.89 -15.62 -11.91
CA VAL A 340 -13.66 -16.39 -11.78
C VAL A 340 -13.48 -16.77 -10.32
N SER A 341 -13.34 -18.07 -10.06
CA SER A 341 -13.14 -18.58 -8.71
C SER A 341 -11.71 -18.39 -8.20
N ALA A 342 -10.73 -18.17 -9.08
CA ALA A 342 -9.36 -17.82 -8.68
C ALA A 342 -9.35 -16.66 -7.68
N LYS A 343 -8.74 -16.86 -6.51
CA LYS A 343 -8.64 -15.83 -5.47
C LYS A 343 -7.59 -14.78 -5.80
N HIS A 344 -6.51 -15.20 -6.47
CA HIS A 344 -5.43 -14.32 -6.89
C HIS A 344 -5.18 -14.48 -8.39
N MET A 345 -5.25 -13.40 -9.15
CA MET A 345 -5.10 -13.44 -10.60
C MET A 345 -4.41 -12.20 -11.16
N LEU A 346 -3.73 -12.40 -12.29
CA LEU A 346 -3.23 -11.32 -13.13
C LEU A 346 -3.38 -11.71 -14.60
N VAL A 347 -3.91 -10.81 -15.40
CA VAL A 347 -3.95 -10.90 -16.86
C VAL A 347 -3.32 -9.62 -17.40
N PHE A 348 -2.26 -9.73 -18.20
CA PHE A 348 -1.59 -8.56 -18.77
C PHE A 348 -1.16 -8.79 -20.22
N ASP A 349 -1.09 -7.69 -20.96
CA ASP A 349 -0.62 -7.64 -22.34
C ASP A 349 0.92 -7.58 -22.33
N ASP A 350 1.57 -8.60 -22.89
CA ASP A 350 3.04 -8.69 -22.88
C ASP A 350 3.71 -7.61 -23.74
N SER A 351 2.99 -7.06 -24.73
CA SER A 351 3.56 -6.07 -25.65
C SER A 351 3.61 -4.68 -25.06
N THR A 352 2.60 -4.32 -24.26
CA THR A 352 2.47 -2.99 -23.66
C THR A 352 2.85 -2.96 -22.18
N GLY A 353 2.91 -4.13 -21.53
CA GLY A 353 3.02 -4.23 -20.07
C GLY A 353 1.75 -3.79 -19.33
N GLN A 354 0.65 -3.56 -20.05
CA GLN A 354 -0.62 -3.12 -19.47
C GLN A 354 -1.32 -4.27 -18.76
N VAL A 355 -1.71 -4.05 -17.51
CA VAL A 355 -2.59 -4.96 -16.77
C VAL A 355 -4.00 -4.86 -17.34
N LEU A 356 -4.54 -5.98 -17.83
CA LEU A 356 -5.88 -6.08 -18.41
C LEU A 356 -6.93 -6.46 -17.35
N MET A 357 -6.57 -7.37 -16.44
CA MET A 357 -7.40 -7.80 -15.30
C MET A 357 -6.49 -8.16 -14.12
N ALA A 358 -6.91 -7.85 -12.89
CA ALA A 358 -6.19 -8.24 -11.68
C ALA A 358 -7.16 -8.43 -10.51
N LYS A 359 -6.89 -9.45 -9.69
CA LYS A 359 -7.60 -9.73 -8.43
C LYS A 359 -6.56 -10.18 -7.43
N ASP A 360 -6.31 -9.39 -6.39
CA ASP A 360 -5.32 -9.67 -5.34
C ASP A 360 -3.97 -10.23 -5.87
N ALA A 361 -3.48 -9.66 -6.97
CA ALA A 361 -2.36 -10.19 -7.76
C ALA A 361 -1.03 -10.26 -7.00
N ASP A 362 -0.94 -9.50 -5.91
CA ASP A 362 0.25 -9.33 -5.09
C ASP A 362 0.17 -10.09 -3.76
N ALA A 363 -0.81 -10.96 -3.54
CA ALA A 363 -0.78 -11.87 -2.39
C ALA A 363 0.34 -12.91 -2.55
N VAL A 364 1.06 -13.17 -1.45
CA VAL A 364 2.08 -14.25 -1.42
C VAL A 364 1.37 -15.53 -1.04
N VAL A 365 1.23 -16.43 -2.02
CA VAL A 365 0.49 -17.68 -1.86
C VAL A 365 1.26 -18.85 -2.46
N PRO A 366 0.98 -20.09 -2.01
CA PRO A 366 1.59 -21.28 -2.60
C PRO A 366 1.24 -21.38 -4.08
N ILE A 367 2.23 -21.70 -4.93
CA ILE A 367 2.04 -21.78 -6.40
C ILE A 367 2.12 -23.22 -6.94
N ALA A 368 2.28 -24.19 -6.05
CA ALA A 368 2.40 -25.61 -6.36
C ALA A 368 3.34 -25.86 -7.56
N SER A 369 2.92 -26.71 -8.50
CA SER A 369 3.72 -27.16 -9.65
C SER A 369 4.05 -26.08 -10.69
N ILE A 370 3.57 -24.84 -10.56
CA ILE A 370 4.10 -23.71 -11.36
C ILE A 370 5.62 -23.56 -11.11
N THR A 371 6.09 -23.93 -9.91
CA THR A 371 7.50 -24.08 -9.54
C THR A 371 8.34 -24.75 -10.64
N LYS A 372 7.80 -25.77 -11.33
CA LYS A 372 8.56 -26.56 -12.31
C LYS A 372 9.00 -25.76 -13.54
N LEU A 373 8.39 -24.60 -13.82
CA LEU A 373 8.90 -23.67 -14.83
C LEU A 373 10.28 -23.12 -14.43
N MET A 374 10.47 -22.78 -13.16
CA MET A 374 11.77 -22.34 -12.64
C MET A 374 12.79 -23.49 -12.67
N THR A 375 12.39 -24.69 -12.26
CA THR A 375 13.23 -25.90 -12.36
C THR A 375 13.69 -26.16 -13.78
N ALA A 376 12.77 -26.10 -14.76
CA ALA A 376 13.09 -26.27 -16.17
C ALA A 376 14.09 -25.21 -16.66
N MET A 377 13.86 -23.93 -16.33
CA MET A 377 14.79 -22.86 -16.72
C MET A 377 16.18 -23.05 -16.13
N VAL A 378 16.30 -23.45 -14.86
CA VAL A 378 17.59 -23.72 -14.21
C VAL A 378 18.34 -24.88 -14.87
N VAL A 379 17.62 -25.96 -15.22
CA VAL A 379 18.22 -27.13 -15.88
C VAL A 379 18.67 -26.78 -17.29
N LEU A 380 17.86 -26.03 -18.05
CA LEU A 380 18.18 -25.63 -19.42
C LEU A 380 19.35 -24.64 -19.48
N ASP A 381 19.46 -23.72 -18.50
CA ASP A 381 20.60 -22.81 -18.40
C ASP A 381 21.95 -23.52 -18.24
N ALA A 382 21.95 -24.74 -17.70
CA ALA A 382 23.17 -25.51 -17.52
C ALA A 382 23.68 -26.18 -18.80
N GLY A 383 22.92 -26.13 -19.92
CA GLY A 383 23.36 -26.63 -21.22
C GLY A 383 23.71 -28.12 -21.23
N LEU A 384 23.04 -28.92 -20.40
CA LEU A 384 23.32 -30.35 -20.22
C LEU A 384 22.83 -31.18 -21.40
N ASP A 385 23.49 -32.32 -21.65
CA ASP A 385 23.10 -33.26 -22.69
C ASP A 385 21.65 -33.75 -22.47
N PRO A 386 20.72 -33.47 -23.41
CA PRO A 386 19.32 -33.90 -23.29
C PRO A 386 19.15 -35.43 -23.41
N ASP A 387 20.09 -36.15 -24.01
CA ASP A 387 20.00 -37.60 -24.24
C ASP A 387 20.61 -38.42 -23.11
N GLU A 388 21.31 -37.76 -22.16
CA GLU A 388 21.87 -38.37 -20.97
C GLU A 388 20.81 -39.17 -20.20
N GLN A 389 21.10 -40.45 -19.96
CA GLN A 389 20.21 -41.37 -19.26
C GLN A 389 20.33 -41.20 -17.75
N LEU A 390 19.27 -40.68 -17.13
CA LEU A 390 19.22 -40.44 -15.70
C LEU A 390 18.43 -41.55 -15.01
N ARG A 391 19.07 -42.20 -14.03
CA ARG A 391 18.43 -43.22 -13.21
C ARG A 391 17.54 -42.58 -12.15
N ILE A 392 16.28 -43.00 -12.13
CA ILE A 392 15.30 -42.64 -11.09
C ILE A 392 15.60 -43.44 -9.83
N VAL A 393 15.70 -42.76 -8.70
CA VAL A 393 16.01 -43.36 -7.40
C VAL A 393 14.91 -43.04 -6.40
N ARG A 394 14.85 -43.82 -5.32
CA ARG A 394 13.87 -43.63 -4.25
C ARG A 394 13.88 -42.22 -3.65
N ALA A 395 15.04 -41.55 -3.61
CA ALA A 395 15.17 -40.17 -3.14
C ALA A 395 14.51 -39.11 -4.05
N ASP A 396 14.09 -39.46 -5.28
CA ASP A 396 13.41 -38.54 -6.21
C ASP A 396 11.94 -38.28 -5.84
N GLY A 397 11.47 -38.75 -4.69
CA GLY A 397 10.14 -38.40 -4.19
C GLY A 397 9.87 -39.04 -2.84
N ASP A 398 9.04 -38.42 -2.01
CA ASP A 398 8.55 -39.03 -0.79
C ASP A 398 7.51 -40.15 -1.09
N ALA A 399 7.04 -40.83 -0.04
CA ALA A 399 6.05 -41.90 -0.18
C ALA A 399 4.71 -41.44 -0.78
N SER A 400 4.37 -40.15 -0.70
CA SER A 400 3.18 -39.57 -1.35
C SER A 400 3.41 -39.36 -2.84
N LEU A 401 4.58 -38.84 -3.22
CA LEU A 401 5.00 -38.60 -4.60
C LEU A 401 5.20 -39.90 -5.38
N GLN A 402 5.67 -40.96 -4.72
CA GLN A 402 5.91 -42.26 -5.35
C GLN A 402 4.62 -42.98 -5.74
N ARG A 403 3.53 -42.86 -4.97
CA ARG A 403 2.26 -43.60 -5.20
C ARG A 403 1.56 -43.26 -6.52
N HIS A 404 1.81 -42.08 -7.09
CA HIS A 404 1.16 -41.60 -8.31
C HIS A 404 2.13 -41.38 -9.47
N SER A 405 3.37 -41.84 -9.34
CA SER A 405 4.41 -41.55 -10.33
C SER A 405 4.33 -42.46 -11.55
N LEU A 406 4.60 -41.87 -12.71
CA LEU A 406 4.84 -42.61 -13.95
C LEU A 406 6.21 -43.30 -13.98
N LEU A 407 7.07 -43.06 -12.99
CA LEU A 407 8.46 -43.49 -12.95
C LEU A 407 8.69 -44.47 -11.80
N ALA A 408 9.11 -45.68 -12.12
CA ALA A 408 9.51 -46.69 -11.15
C ALA A 408 10.98 -46.52 -10.73
N ASP A 409 11.31 -47.01 -9.55
CA ASP A 409 12.69 -47.01 -9.04
C ASP A 409 13.62 -47.81 -9.96
N GLY A 410 14.81 -47.27 -10.20
CA GLY A 410 15.84 -47.89 -11.02
C GLY A 410 15.67 -47.70 -12.52
N VAL A 411 14.54 -47.17 -13.01
CA VAL A 411 14.34 -46.88 -14.44
C VAL A 411 15.28 -45.76 -14.89
N ALA A 412 15.86 -45.93 -16.08
CA ALA A 412 16.61 -44.89 -16.77
C ALA A 412 15.70 -44.15 -17.78
N VAL A 413 15.77 -42.83 -17.77
CA VAL A 413 15.03 -41.94 -18.67
C VAL A 413 15.94 -40.81 -19.12
N SER A 414 15.88 -40.40 -20.38
CA SER A 414 16.70 -39.27 -20.86
C SER A 414 16.32 -37.97 -20.16
N ARG A 415 17.29 -37.06 -19.99
CA ARG A 415 17.07 -35.73 -19.42
C ARG A 415 15.96 -34.95 -20.15
N GLY A 416 15.94 -34.99 -21.47
CA GLY A 416 14.91 -34.37 -22.30
C GLY A 416 13.52 -34.99 -22.09
N ALA A 417 13.44 -36.31 -21.91
CA ALA A 417 12.18 -36.98 -21.56
C ALA A 417 11.73 -36.64 -20.13
N LEU A 418 12.64 -36.48 -19.18
CA LEU A 418 12.33 -36.01 -17.83
C LEU A 418 11.82 -34.58 -17.80
N LEU A 419 12.36 -33.70 -18.65
CA LEU A 419 11.83 -32.34 -18.81
C LEU A 419 10.39 -32.36 -19.33
N GLN A 420 10.09 -33.23 -20.30
CA GLN A 420 8.72 -33.42 -20.80
C GLN A 420 7.79 -33.98 -19.74
N LEU A 421 8.21 -35.00 -18.98
CA LEU A 421 7.46 -35.56 -17.84
C LEU A 421 7.19 -34.49 -16.76
N ALA A 422 8.16 -33.63 -16.46
CA ALA A 422 8.00 -32.57 -15.46
C ALA A 422 7.01 -31.48 -15.91
N LEU A 423 6.96 -31.15 -17.21
CA LEU A 423 6.19 -30.02 -17.71
C LEU A 423 4.78 -30.39 -18.23
N LEU A 424 4.61 -31.56 -18.86
CA LEU A 424 3.32 -32.00 -19.43
C LEU A 424 2.39 -32.61 -18.37
N PRO A 425 2.65 -33.83 -17.85
CA PRO A 425 1.82 -34.44 -16.81
C PRO A 425 2.15 -33.91 -15.41
N SER A 426 3.09 -32.96 -15.30
CA SER A 426 3.51 -32.37 -14.02
C SER A 426 4.19 -33.35 -13.05
N GLU A 427 4.93 -34.33 -13.58
CA GLU A 427 5.50 -35.43 -12.81
C GLU A 427 6.56 -34.95 -11.80
N ASN A 428 6.30 -35.19 -10.51
CA ASN A 428 7.14 -34.71 -9.42
C ASN A 428 8.49 -35.42 -9.41
N ARG A 429 8.53 -36.74 -9.61
CA ARG A 429 9.79 -37.49 -9.60
C ARG A 429 10.74 -37.07 -10.71
N ALA A 430 10.19 -36.69 -11.86
CA ALA A 430 11.00 -36.19 -12.97
C ALA A 430 11.70 -34.88 -12.61
N ALA A 431 10.96 -33.91 -12.05
CA ALA A 431 11.53 -32.63 -11.61
C ALA A 431 12.54 -32.80 -10.46
N ALA A 432 12.30 -33.70 -9.52
CA ALA A 432 13.23 -34.01 -8.45
C ALA A 432 14.52 -34.67 -8.97
N ALA A 433 14.40 -35.63 -9.90
CA ALA A 433 15.55 -36.26 -10.53
C ALA A 433 16.41 -35.26 -11.32
N LEU A 434 15.78 -34.33 -12.05
CA LEU A 434 16.49 -33.25 -12.75
C LEU A 434 17.29 -32.36 -11.80
N ALA A 435 16.71 -32.02 -10.64
CA ALA A 435 17.40 -31.21 -9.63
C ALA A 435 18.53 -31.99 -8.94
N ARG A 436 18.32 -33.27 -8.59
CA ARG A 436 19.34 -34.12 -7.97
C ARG A 436 20.54 -34.37 -8.87
N THR A 437 20.29 -34.56 -10.16
CA THR A 437 21.31 -34.86 -11.19
C THR A 437 21.89 -33.62 -11.84
N TYR A 438 21.58 -32.43 -11.31
CA TYR A 438 22.25 -31.19 -11.70
C TYR A 438 23.75 -31.27 -11.35
N PRO A 439 24.67 -30.67 -12.13
CA PRO A 439 26.09 -30.65 -11.78
C PRO A 439 26.33 -30.05 -10.38
N GLY A 440 27.01 -30.79 -9.51
CA GLY A 440 27.15 -30.42 -8.08
C GLY A 440 25.97 -30.83 -7.20
N GLY A 441 25.02 -31.60 -7.73
CA GLY A 441 23.88 -32.18 -7.02
C GLY A 441 22.81 -31.17 -6.62
N SER A 442 21.90 -31.61 -5.74
CA SER A 442 20.76 -30.80 -5.28
C SER A 442 21.15 -29.47 -4.64
N ALA A 443 22.30 -29.41 -3.96
CA ALA A 443 22.78 -28.18 -3.33
C ALA A 443 23.16 -27.12 -4.38
N ALA A 444 23.87 -27.52 -5.44
CA ALA A 444 24.21 -26.62 -6.55
C ALA A 444 22.95 -26.19 -7.32
N PHE A 445 22.00 -27.11 -7.52
CA PHE A 445 20.70 -26.77 -8.10
C PHE A 445 19.97 -25.71 -7.26
N GLN A 446 19.92 -25.85 -5.93
CA GLN A 446 19.30 -24.89 -5.03
C GLN A 446 19.95 -23.50 -5.18
N GLN A 447 21.27 -23.43 -5.26
CA GLN A 447 21.99 -22.17 -5.45
C GLN A 447 21.66 -21.53 -6.81
N ALA A 448 21.62 -22.32 -7.88
CA ALA A 448 21.25 -21.85 -9.21
C ALA A 448 19.79 -21.37 -9.27
N LEU A 449 18.87 -22.07 -8.59
CA LEU A 449 17.48 -21.65 -8.44
C LEU A 449 17.37 -20.30 -7.73
N GLN A 450 18.07 -20.13 -6.61
CA GLN A 450 18.09 -18.85 -5.88
C GLN A 450 18.75 -17.72 -6.69
N ALA A 451 19.79 -18.03 -7.47
CA ALA A 451 20.41 -17.08 -8.38
C ALA A 451 19.42 -16.63 -9.47
N LYS A 452 18.63 -17.55 -10.03
CA LYS A 452 17.60 -17.23 -11.02
C LYS A 452 16.47 -16.38 -10.43
N ILE A 453 16.00 -16.68 -9.21
CA ILE A 453 15.01 -15.85 -8.48
C ILE A 453 15.50 -14.39 -8.38
N ARG A 454 16.76 -14.20 -7.95
CA ARG A 454 17.37 -12.85 -7.87
C ARG A 454 17.52 -12.19 -9.24
N HIS A 455 17.99 -12.93 -10.24
CA HIS A 455 18.19 -12.43 -11.60
C HIS A 455 16.89 -11.92 -12.24
N LEU A 456 15.77 -12.61 -11.97
CA LEU A 456 14.44 -12.22 -12.44
C LEU A 456 13.78 -11.12 -11.59
N GLY A 457 14.44 -10.63 -10.52
CA GLY A 457 13.91 -9.60 -9.64
C GLY A 457 12.63 -10.04 -8.92
N LEU A 458 12.58 -11.30 -8.48
CA LEU A 458 11.45 -11.88 -7.76
C LEU A 458 11.69 -11.74 -6.26
N HIS A 459 11.22 -10.64 -5.67
CA HIS A 459 11.48 -10.29 -4.28
C HIS A 459 10.47 -10.92 -3.31
N ARG A 460 9.36 -11.44 -3.81
CA ARG A 460 8.26 -12.03 -3.04
C ARG A 460 8.03 -13.50 -3.39
N THR A 461 9.02 -14.12 -4.03
CA THR A 461 9.03 -15.52 -4.44
C THR A 461 10.01 -16.28 -3.57
N THR A 462 9.54 -17.35 -2.93
CA THR A 462 10.37 -18.30 -2.20
C THR A 462 10.13 -19.68 -2.78
N LEU A 463 11.17 -20.36 -3.26
CA LEU A 463 11.10 -21.74 -3.74
C LEU A 463 12.14 -22.57 -2.98
N LEU A 464 11.67 -23.49 -2.13
CA LEU A 464 12.51 -24.36 -1.31
C LEU A 464 12.74 -25.73 -1.96
N ASP A 465 11.83 -26.19 -2.82
CA ASP A 465 11.93 -27.47 -3.50
C ASP A 465 11.68 -27.32 -5.03
N PRO A 466 12.16 -28.26 -5.87
CA PRO A 466 12.08 -28.16 -7.33
C PRO A 466 10.72 -28.55 -7.92
N VAL A 467 9.80 -29.09 -7.12
CA VAL A 467 8.55 -29.68 -7.61
C VAL A 467 7.31 -28.87 -7.24
N GLY A 468 7.42 -28.02 -6.21
CA GLY A 468 6.31 -27.27 -5.64
C GLY A 468 5.43 -28.12 -4.72
N SER A 469 6.02 -29.07 -4.00
CA SER A 469 5.31 -29.89 -3.00
C SER A 469 5.21 -29.17 -1.66
N SER A 470 6.17 -28.31 -1.33
CA SER A 470 6.14 -27.51 -0.11
C SER A 470 5.11 -26.39 -0.23
N PRO A 471 4.25 -26.15 0.77
CA PRO A 471 3.41 -24.97 0.81
C PRO A 471 4.21 -23.67 0.96
N THR A 472 5.50 -23.76 1.31
CA THR A 472 6.41 -22.61 1.36
C THR A 472 6.92 -22.18 -0.02
N ASN A 473 6.71 -23.00 -1.06
CA ASN A 473 6.92 -22.60 -2.45
C ASN A 473 5.85 -21.59 -2.85
N THR A 474 6.14 -20.32 -2.57
CA THR A 474 5.21 -19.21 -2.64
C THR A 474 5.69 -18.15 -3.63
N SER A 475 4.74 -17.46 -4.23
CA SER A 475 4.97 -16.31 -5.11
C SER A 475 3.70 -15.46 -5.14
N THR A 476 3.74 -14.35 -5.86
CA THR A 476 2.54 -13.59 -6.23
C THR A 476 2.15 -13.86 -7.68
N ALA A 477 0.91 -13.56 -8.08
CA ALA A 477 0.50 -13.64 -9.49
C ALA A 477 1.33 -12.71 -10.37
N SER A 478 1.69 -11.52 -9.86
CA SER A 478 2.59 -10.57 -10.51
C SER A 478 4.00 -11.11 -10.75
N GLU A 479 4.55 -11.89 -9.81
CA GLU A 479 5.88 -12.50 -9.98
C GLU A 479 5.83 -13.79 -10.81
N VAL A 480 4.75 -14.57 -10.74
CA VAL A 480 4.52 -15.70 -11.66
C VAL A 480 4.43 -15.22 -13.10
N ALA A 481 3.79 -14.08 -13.36
CA ALA A 481 3.80 -13.44 -14.67
C ALA A 481 5.22 -13.19 -15.22
N LYS A 482 6.16 -12.75 -14.37
CA LYS A 482 7.57 -12.60 -14.74
C LYS A 482 8.25 -13.95 -15.00
N ILE A 483 7.95 -14.97 -14.17
CA ILE A 483 8.44 -16.34 -14.39
C ILE A 483 8.00 -16.84 -15.77
N VAL A 484 6.74 -16.60 -16.15
CA VAL A 484 6.18 -17.02 -17.45
C VAL A 484 6.80 -16.26 -18.60
N ALA A 485 6.96 -14.94 -18.47
CA ALA A 485 7.62 -14.12 -19.47
C ALA A 485 9.08 -14.54 -19.69
N ALA A 486 9.79 -14.93 -18.63
CA ALA A 486 11.13 -15.48 -18.71
C ALA A 486 11.13 -16.89 -19.35
N ALA A 487 10.24 -17.78 -18.89
CA ALA A 487 10.13 -19.15 -19.39
C ALA A 487 9.76 -19.20 -20.88
N ALA A 488 8.99 -18.23 -21.37
CA ALA A 488 8.65 -18.12 -22.79
C ALA A 488 9.85 -17.82 -23.70
N ARG A 489 11.01 -17.44 -23.14
CA ARG A 489 12.27 -17.26 -23.90
C ARG A 489 13.01 -18.57 -24.14
N TYR A 490 12.57 -19.67 -23.52
CA TYR A 490 13.15 -21.00 -23.68
C TYR A 490 12.33 -21.79 -24.71
N PRO A 491 12.88 -22.06 -25.91
CA PRO A 491 12.14 -22.74 -26.97
C PRO A 491 11.61 -24.11 -26.53
N ASP A 492 12.37 -24.85 -25.72
CA ASP A 492 11.94 -26.15 -25.21
C ASP A 492 10.76 -26.05 -24.23
N ILE A 493 10.75 -25.06 -23.33
CA ILE A 493 9.61 -24.88 -22.41
C ILE A 493 8.36 -24.52 -23.20
N ALA A 494 8.46 -23.55 -24.11
CA ALA A 494 7.34 -23.13 -24.95
C ALA A 494 6.80 -24.32 -25.77
N ARG A 495 7.68 -25.01 -26.50
CA ARG A 495 7.34 -26.18 -27.30
C ARG A 495 6.70 -27.28 -26.47
N ILE A 496 7.29 -27.68 -25.34
CA ILE A 496 6.75 -28.79 -24.53
C ILE A 496 5.38 -28.43 -23.96
N THR A 497 5.21 -27.20 -23.47
CA THR A 497 4.00 -26.81 -22.72
C THR A 497 2.84 -26.33 -23.59
N SER A 498 3.08 -26.06 -24.88
CA SER A 498 2.06 -25.71 -25.88
C SER A 498 1.47 -26.92 -26.61
N HIS A 499 1.99 -28.14 -26.39
CA HIS A 499 1.45 -29.35 -27.01
C HIS A 499 0.45 -30.07 -26.09
N PRO A 500 -0.63 -30.63 -26.64
CA PRO A 500 -1.64 -31.34 -25.84
C PRO A 500 -1.15 -32.69 -25.32
N GLN A 501 -0.24 -33.32 -26.05
CA GLN A 501 0.37 -34.59 -25.67
C GLN A 501 1.75 -34.73 -26.31
N ALA A 502 2.57 -35.61 -25.74
CA ALA A 502 3.84 -36.04 -26.31
C ALA A 502 4.06 -37.53 -26.02
N SER A 503 4.96 -38.18 -26.75
CA SER A 503 5.34 -39.57 -26.50
C SER A 503 6.81 -39.63 -26.11
N VAL A 504 7.11 -40.27 -24.97
CA VAL A 504 8.47 -40.42 -24.47
C VAL A 504 8.77 -41.89 -24.17
N ALA A 505 10.00 -42.32 -24.39
CA ALA A 505 10.44 -43.65 -23.99
C ALA A 505 10.79 -43.66 -22.50
N VAL A 506 10.16 -44.54 -21.73
CA VAL A 506 10.45 -44.79 -20.31
C VAL A 506 10.75 -46.27 -20.16
N ASN A 507 11.99 -46.62 -19.82
CA ASN A 507 12.46 -48.01 -19.75
C ASN A 507 12.21 -48.81 -21.05
N GLY A 508 12.49 -48.20 -22.21
CA GLY A 508 12.27 -48.81 -23.53
C GLY A 508 10.80 -48.93 -23.97
N LYS A 509 9.83 -48.51 -23.14
CA LYS A 509 8.41 -48.48 -23.50
C LYS A 509 7.96 -47.05 -23.79
N VAL A 510 7.32 -46.85 -24.94
CA VAL A 510 6.74 -45.54 -25.30
C VAL A 510 5.53 -45.28 -24.40
N ARG A 511 5.54 -44.13 -23.73
CA ARG A 511 4.44 -43.63 -22.89
C ARG A 511 3.90 -42.33 -23.47
N THR A 512 2.58 -42.26 -23.60
CA THR A 512 1.90 -41.02 -23.98
C THR A 512 1.69 -40.15 -22.75
N LEU A 513 2.28 -38.97 -22.79
CA LEU A 513 2.13 -37.90 -21.81
C LEU A 513 1.00 -36.99 -22.26
N ARG A 514 0.17 -36.55 -21.32
CA ARG A 514 -0.88 -35.58 -21.59
C ARG A 514 -0.63 -34.29 -20.83
N ASN A 515 -0.93 -33.18 -21.48
CA ASN A 515 -0.88 -31.88 -20.84
C ASN A 515 -1.98 -31.81 -19.76
N THR A 516 -1.60 -31.35 -18.57
CA THR A 516 -2.52 -31.14 -17.45
C THR A 516 -3.47 -29.96 -17.66
N ASN A 517 -3.16 -29.07 -18.63
CA ASN A 517 -4.06 -28.02 -19.06
C ASN A 517 -4.94 -28.51 -20.23
N PRO A 518 -6.24 -28.78 -20.01
CA PRO A 518 -7.13 -29.31 -21.06
C PRO A 518 -7.44 -28.30 -22.17
N LEU A 519 -7.09 -27.02 -21.98
CA LEU A 519 -7.32 -25.96 -22.97
C LEU A 519 -6.30 -25.99 -24.11
N VAL A 520 -5.15 -26.63 -23.90
CA VAL A 520 -4.09 -26.73 -24.91
C VAL A 520 -4.55 -27.63 -26.06
N GLY A 521 -4.49 -27.11 -27.29
CA GLY A 521 -5.02 -27.79 -28.48
C GLY A 521 -6.55 -27.73 -28.59
N GLY A 522 -7.24 -27.06 -27.67
CA GLY A 522 -8.68 -26.84 -27.74
C GLY A 522 -9.06 -25.84 -28.83
N LYS A 523 -10.26 -26.00 -29.42
CA LYS A 523 -10.77 -25.05 -30.42
C LYS A 523 -10.89 -23.64 -29.84
N GLY A 524 -10.36 -22.65 -30.55
CA GLY A 524 -10.37 -21.25 -30.09
C GLY A 524 -9.32 -20.93 -29.03
N TRP A 525 -8.31 -21.78 -28.86
CA TRP A 525 -7.17 -21.53 -27.97
C TRP A 525 -5.86 -21.56 -28.76
N ASP A 526 -5.12 -20.45 -28.73
CA ASP A 526 -3.74 -20.38 -29.23
C ASP A 526 -2.79 -20.19 -28.04
N ILE A 527 -2.51 -21.28 -27.32
CA ILE A 527 -1.69 -21.28 -26.11
C ILE A 527 -0.25 -21.60 -26.49
N VAL A 528 0.66 -20.66 -26.20
CA VAL A 528 2.09 -20.76 -26.56
C VAL A 528 2.97 -21.18 -25.38
N LEU A 529 2.46 -21.14 -24.15
CA LEU A 529 3.09 -21.70 -22.95
C LEU A 529 2.00 -21.97 -21.91
N SER A 530 2.07 -23.09 -21.18
CA SER A 530 1.19 -23.30 -20.02
C SER A 530 1.76 -24.16 -18.91
N LYS A 531 1.33 -23.93 -17.69
CA LYS A 531 1.59 -24.82 -16.56
C LYS A 531 0.45 -24.77 -15.56
N THR A 532 0.01 -25.94 -15.12
CA THR A 532 -0.94 -26.08 -14.01
C THR A 532 -0.23 -26.41 -12.70
N GLY A 533 -0.91 -26.19 -11.58
CA GLY A 533 -0.52 -26.72 -10.28
C GLY A 533 -1.74 -26.96 -9.40
N SER A 534 -1.63 -27.91 -8.48
CA SER A 534 -2.66 -28.13 -7.46
C SER A 534 -2.05 -28.71 -6.20
N SER A 535 -2.41 -28.16 -5.05
CA SER A 535 -2.22 -28.78 -3.73
C SER A 535 -3.39 -28.38 -2.82
N HIS A 536 -3.47 -28.97 -1.64
CA HIS A 536 -4.47 -28.57 -0.64
C HIS A 536 -4.31 -27.09 -0.25
N GLU A 537 -3.06 -26.61 -0.12
CA GLU A 537 -2.72 -25.25 0.31
C GLU A 537 -2.73 -24.24 -0.84
N ALA A 538 -2.42 -24.66 -2.07
CA ALA A 538 -2.35 -23.79 -3.25
C ALA A 538 -3.68 -23.66 -4.01
N GLY A 539 -4.68 -24.46 -3.66
CA GLY A 539 -5.88 -24.65 -4.48
C GLY A 539 -5.52 -25.10 -5.91
N SER A 540 -6.34 -24.73 -6.90
CA SER A 540 -6.04 -25.01 -8.31
C SER A 540 -5.40 -23.82 -9.01
N CYS A 541 -4.13 -23.94 -9.38
CA CYS A 541 -3.35 -22.92 -10.07
C CYS A 541 -3.23 -23.21 -11.58
N LEU A 542 -3.17 -22.16 -12.39
CA LEU A 542 -2.88 -22.17 -13.83
C LEU A 542 -2.12 -20.91 -14.19
N THR A 543 -1.07 -21.07 -14.98
CA THR A 543 -0.52 -19.97 -15.75
C THR A 543 -0.36 -20.35 -17.20
N MET A 544 -0.67 -19.43 -18.10
CA MET A 544 -0.50 -19.63 -19.53
C MET A 544 -0.23 -18.33 -20.25
N ARG A 545 0.45 -18.43 -21.37
CA ARG A 545 0.62 -17.37 -22.34
C ARG A 545 -0.13 -17.78 -23.59
N MET A 546 -1.00 -16.92 -24.10
CA MET A 546 -1.83 -17.19 -25.28
C MET A 546 -1.80 -16.03 -26.26
N ARG A 547 -2.15 -16.29 -27.51
CA ARG A 547 -2.44 -15.26 -28.50
C ARG A 547 -3.95 -15.02 -28.54
N SER A 548 -4.36 -13.77 -28.41
CA SER A 548 -5.75 -13.34 -28.51
C SER A 548 -5.81 -11.98 -29.19
N GLY A 549 -6.64 -11.81 -30.23
CA GLY A 549 -6.77 -10.56 -30.96
C GLY A 549 -5.45 -10.02 -31.54
N GLY A 550 -4.55 -10.91 -31.98
CA GLY A 550 -3.22 -10.55 -32.49
C GLY A 550 -2.18 -10.18 -31.42
N LYS A 551 -2.54 -10.24 -30.13
CA LYS A 551 -1.66 -9.87 -29.01
C LYS A 551 -1.25 -11.09 -28.19
N HIS A 552 -0.07 -11.03 -27.59
CA HIS A 552 0.37 -11.99 -26.58
C HIS A 552 -0.14 -11.57 -25.20
N VAL A 553 -0.95 -12.43 -24.58
CA VAL A 553 -1.55 -12.21 -23.27
C VAL A 553 -1.10 -13.29 -22.32
N THR A 554 -0.59 -12.88 -21.16
CA THR A 554 -0.25 -13.79 -20.06
C THR A 554 -1.39 -13.79 -19.05
N VAL A 555 -1.85 -14.99 -18.69
CA VAL A 555 -2.89 -15.26 -17.70
C VAL A 555 -2.28 -16.04 -16.54
N VAL A 556 -2.50 -15.56 -15.32
CA VAL A 556 -2.11 -16.21 -14.07
C VAL A 556 -3.34 -16.31 -13.17
N LEU A 557 -3.69 -17.53 -12.78
CA LEU A 557 -4.78 -17.88 -11.87
C LEU A 557 -4.20 -18.71 -10.73
N LEU A 558 -4.32 -18.23 -9.48
CA LEU A 558 -3.87 -18.92 -8.28
C LEU A 558 -5.05 -19.13 -7.34
N ASP A 559 -5.06 -20.29 -6.68
CA ASP A 559 -6.09 -20.70 -5.71
C ASP A 559 -7.53 -20.57 -6.26
N ALA A 560 -7.81 -21.23 -7.39
CA ALA A 560 -9.17 -21.42 -7.87
C ALA A 560 -9.83 -22.63 -7.19
N ASP A 561 -11.16 -22.56 -7.06
CA ASP A 561 -12.03 -23.60 -6.48
C ASP A 561 -12.15 -24.86 -7.37
N GLY A 562 -11.02 -25.52 -7.62
CA GLY A 562 -10.93 -26.75 -8.40
C GLY A 562 -10.53 -26.56 -9.87
N ALA A 563 -10.00 -27.63 -10.46
CA ALA A 563 -9.44 -27.61 -11.82
C ALA A 563 -10.47 -27.32 -12.92
N GLN A 564 -11.72 -27.74 -12.73
CA GLN A 564 -12.82 -27.45 -13.65
C GLN A 564 -13.15 -25.95 -13.64
N ARG A 565 -13.32 -25.37 -12.44
CA ARG A 565 -13.65 -23.95 -12.29
C ARG A 565 -12.51 -23.06 -12.79
N ARG A 566 -11.26 -23.39 -12.48
CA ARG A 566 -10.07 -22.76 -13.07
C ARG A 566 -10.07 -22.73 -14.61
N SER A 567 -10.55 -23.79 -15.25
CA SER A 567 -10.62 -23.87 -16.72
C SER A 567 -11.76 -23.01 -17.27
N LEU A 568 -12.90 -22.95 -16.56
CA LEU A 568 -14.00 -22.03 -16.84
C LEU A 568 -13.55 -20.57 -16.68
N ASP A 569 -12.82 -20.25 -15.61
CA ASP A 569 -12.25 -18.92 -15.37
C ASP A 569 -11.41 -18.45 -16.55
N ALA A 570 -10.53 -19.32 -17.04
CA ALA A 570 -9.72 -19.04 -18.22
C ALA A 570 -10.58 -18.78 -19.47
N GLY A 571 -11.63 -19.57 -19.69
CA GLY A 571 -12.60 -19.38 -20.77
C GLY A 571 -13.29 -18.01 -20.69
N HIS A 572 -13.82 -17.66 -19.51
CA HIS A 572 -14.43 -16.36 -19.26
C HIS A 572 -13.48 -15.20 -19.55
N ILE A 573 -12.20 -15.32 -19.16
CA ILE A 573 -11.18 -14.31 -19.45
C ILE A 573 -10.95 -14.17 -20.95
N ARG A 574 -10.80 -15.29 -21.67
CA ARG A 574 -10.60 -15.27 -23.12
C ARG A 574 -11.77 -14.60 -23.84
N ASP A 575 -12.99 -14.97 -23.49
CA ASP A 575 -14.19 -14.45 -24.14
C ASP A 575 -14.36 -12.94 -23.85
N THR A 576 -14.08 -12.52 -22.62
CA THR A 576 -14.05 -11.09 -22.24
C THR A 576 -12.99 -10.29 -23.02
N LEU A 577 -11.83 -10.90 -23.30
CA LEU A 577 -10.78 -10.25 -24.10
C LEU A 577 -11.20 -10.10 -25.57
N ALA A 578 -11.88 -11.09 -26.13
CA ALA A 578 -12.37 -11.06 -27.51
C ALA A 578 -13.45 -9.98 -27.73
N ASP A 579 -14.39 -9.85 -26.79
CA ASP A 579 -15.46 -8.84 -26.85
C ASP A 579 -14.93 -7.40 -26.79
N ARG A 580 -13.87 -7.16 -26.01
CA ARG A 580 -13.23 -5.84 -25.92
C ARG A 580 -12.53 -5.43 -27.21
N THR A 581 -11.95 -6.38 -27.94
CA THR A 581 -11.36 -6.10 -29.26
C THR A 581 -12.41 -5.81 -30.34
N GLY A 582 -13.61 -6.40 -30.24
CA GLY A 582 -14.70 -6.17 -31.19
C GLY A 582 -15.43 -4.83 -31.05
N ARG A 583 -15.24 -4.11 -29.93
CA ARG A 583 -15.82 -2.76 -29.70
C ARG A 583 -14.88 -1.60 -30.05
N MET A 584 -13.62 -1.89 -30.42
CA MET A 584 -12.61 -0.88 -30.79
C MET A 584 -12.39 -0.78 -32.32
N HIS A 585 -13.12 -1.57 -33.10
CA HIS A 585 -13.27 -1.45 -34.55
C HIS A 585 -14.73 -1.12 -34.86
#